data_AF-A0A5M5BZ69-F1
#
_entry.id   AF-A0A5M5BZ69-F1
#
_cell.length_a   1.000
_cell.length_b   1.000
_cell.length_c   1.000
_cell.angle_alpha   90.00
_cell.angle_beta   90.00
_cell.angle_gamma   90.00
#
_symmetry.space_group_name_H-M   'P 1'
#
loop_
_entity.id
_entity.type
_entity.pdbx_description
1 polymer ?
#
loop_
_entity_poly.entity_id
_entity_poly.type
_entity_poly.pdbx_seq_one_letter_code
_entity_poly.pdbx_strand_id
1 'polypeptide(L)'
;MQGKKFISPGAWFSMNYPSDWNEFEDGEVSFLFYNPDVWTGNFRISAFKGKAGYGKDAIRQELKENDSASLVKVGTWECAYSKEMFQEEGTYYTSHLWITGVDDIAFECSFTVPKGGVVKEAEDVIATLEVRKEGQKYPAELIP
;
A
#
# COMPACT_ATOMS: atom_id res chain seq x y z
N MET A 1 -10.89 9.59 8.70
CA MET A 1 -11.79 8.80 7.84
C MET A 1 -12.43 7.74 8.71
N GLN A 2 -13.76 7.56 8.65
CA GLN A 2 -14.42 6.42 9.29
C GLN A 2 -14.40 5.29 8.25
N GLY A 3 -13.27 4.58 8.17
CA GLY A 3 -13.03 3.53 7.17
C GLY A 3 -13.23 2.14 7.75
N LYS A 4 -13.03 1.12 6.91
CA LYS A 4 -12.88 -0.28 7.33
C LYS A 4 -11.45 -0.52 7.77
N LYS A 5 -11.26 -1.30 8.83
CA LYS A 5 -9.92 -1.69 9.31
C LYS A 5 -9.52 -3.03 8.70
N PHE A 6 -8.30 -3.11 8.18
CA PHE A 6 -7.65 -4.34 7.78
C PHE A 6 -6.52 -4.69 8.75
N ILE A 7 -6.37 -5.97 9.08
CA ILE A 7 -5.23 -6.52 9.80
C ILE A 7 -4.70 -7.68 8.98
N SER A 8 -3.42 -7.63 8.60
CA SER A 8 -2.84 -8.65 7.75
C SER A 8 -2.83 -10.02 8.43
N PRO A 9 -2.76 -11.14 7.67
CA PRO A 9 -2.38 -12.44 8.20
C PRO A 9 -1.09 -12.33 9.04
N GLY A 10 -1.07 -13.04 10.18
CA GLY A 10 0.02 -12.94 11.16
C GLY A 10 0.10 -11.60 11.92
N ALA A 11 -0.86 -10.69 11.68
CA ALA A 11 -0.94 -9.36 12.28
C ALA A 11 0.39 -8.59 12.18
N TRP A 12 1.01 -8.56 10.99
CA TRP A 12 2.24 -7.80 10.74
C TRP A 12 1.97 -6.30 10.60
N PHE A 13 0.84 -5.96 10.00
CA PHE A 13 0.41 -4.58 9.86
C PHE A 13 -1.10 -4.43 9.96
N SER A 14 -1.55 -3.20 10.15
CA SER A 14 -2.95 -2.82 9.96
C SER A 14 -3.05 -1.49 9.21
N MET A 15 -4.18 -1.28 8.55
CA MET A 15 -4.50 -0.03 7.86
C MET A 15 -6.01 0.22 7.90
N ASN A 16 -6.42 1.45 7.60
CA ASN A 16 -7.81 1.78 7.33
C ASN A 16 -7.97 2.09 5.84
N TYR A 17 -9.05 1.59 5.26
CA TYR A 17 -9.39 1.82 3.85
C TYR A 17 -10.85 2.30 3.72
N PRO A 18 -11.23 2.94 2.60
CA PRO A 18 -12.59 3.44 2.39
C PRO A 18 -13.68 2.38 2.59
N SER A 19 -14.79 2.76 3.21
CA SER A 19 -15.86 1.80 3.58
C SER A 19 -16.61 1.21 2.38
N ASP A 20 -16.57 1.87 1.24
CA ASP A 20 -17.13 1.47 -0.03
C ASP A 20 -16.21 0.54 -0.83
N TRP A 21 -14.97 0.32 -0.37
CA TRP A 21 -14.08 -0.69 -0.94
C TRP A 21 -14.34 -2.07 -0.33
N ASN A 22 -14.06 -3.10 -1.13
CA ASN A 22 -14.04 -4.50 -0.70
C ASN A 22 -12.65 -5.10 -0.97
N GLU A 23 -12.31 -6.15 -0.21
CA GLU A 23 -11.11 -6.97 -0.43
C GLU A 23 -11.38 -8.06 -1.48
N PHE A 24 -10.41 -8.31 -2.33
CA PHE A 24 -10.44 -9.33 -3.38
C PHE A 24 -9.14 -10.14 -3.37
N GLU A 25 -9.21 -11.38 -3.85
CA GLU A 25 -8.04 -12.26 -3.98
C GLU A 25 -7.02 -11.69 -4.99
N ASP A 26 -5.75 -11.58 -4.60
CA ASP A 26 -4.66 -11.05 -5.43
C ASP A 26 -3.36 -11.82 -5.14
N GLY A 27 -3.25 -13.05 -5.63
CA GLY A 27 -2.10 -13.91 -5.37
C GLY A 27 -1.90 -14.25 -3.88
N GLU A 28 -0.80 -14.92 -3.53
CA GLU A 28 -0.58 -15.44 -2.17
C GLU A 28 -0.11 -14.38 -1.16
N VAL A 29 0.46 -13.26 -1.64
CA VAL A 29 1.17 -12.28 -0.79
C VAL A 29 0.68 -10.83 -0.93
N SER A 30 -0.25 -10.58 -1.86
CA SER A 30 -0.81 -9.26 -2.12
C SER A 30 -2.28 -9.22 -1.74
N PHE A 31 -2.74 -8.05 -1.28
CA PHE A 31 -4.12 -7.79 -0.91
C PHE A 31 -4.67 -6.68 -1.80
N LEU A 32 -5.75 -6.97 -2.53
CA LEU A 32 -6.39 -6.04 -3.46
C LEU A 32 -7.66 -5.44 -2.87
N PHE A 33 -7.78 -4.12 -2.96
CA PHE A 33 -8.95 -3.37 -2.52
C PHE A 33 -9.42 -2.42 -3.62
N TYR A 34 -10.72 -2.41 -3.89
CA TYR A 34 -11.36 -1.42 -4.76
C TYR A 34 -12.86 -1.31 -4.47
N ASN A 35 -13.48 -0.22 -4.91
CA ASN A 35 -14.93 -0.06 -4.91
C ASN A 35 -15.53 -0.83 -6.12
N PRO A 36 -16.33 -1.89 -5.90
CA PRO A 36 -16.92 -2.67 -6.98
C PRO A 36 -18.11 -1.98 -7.68
N ASP A 37 -18.72 -0.99 -7.04
CA ASP A 37 -19.88 -0.27 -7.57
C ASP A 37 -19.46 0.92 -8.45
N VAL A 38 -18.52 1.73 -7.95
CA VAL A 38 -17.96 2.90 -8.63
C VAL A 38 -16.44 2.81 -8.57
N TRP A 39 -15.85 2.24 -9.60
CA TRP A 39 -14.41 2.01 -9.65
C TRP A 39 -13.60 3.31 -9.70
N THR A 40 -12.80 3.57 -8.67
CA THR A 40 -11.89 4.73 -8.58
C THR A 40 -10.41 4.33 -8.72
N GLY A 41 -10.10 3.04 -8.68
CA GLY A 41 -8.77 2.48 -8.82
C GLY A 41 -8.61 1.18 -8.05
N ASN A 42 -7.51 0.48 -8.31
CA ASN A 42 -7.14 -0.78 -7.66
C ASN A 42 -5.99 -0.55 -6.71
N PHE A 43 -6.23 -0.59 -5.41
CA PHE A 43 -5.19 -0.50 -4.38
C PHE A 43 -4.66 -1.88 -4.03
N ARG A 44 -3.34 -2.05 -4.07
CA ARG A 44 -2.68 -3.28 -3.63
C ARG A 44 -1.67 -2.97 -2.55
N ILE A 45 -1.53 -3.88 -1.60
CA ILE A 45 -0.45 -3.86 -0.62
C ILE A 45 0.11 -5.26 -0.41
N SER A 46 1.44 -5.35 -0.43
CA SER A 46 2.20 -6.53 -0.03
C SER A 46 3.17 -6.15 1.09
N ALA A 47 3.50 -7.11 1.95
CA ALA A 47 4.42 -6.90 3.06
C ALA A 47 5.48 -8.00 3.14
N PHE A 48 6.74 -7.61 3.31
CA PHE A 48 7.89 -8.51 3.30
C PHE A 48 8.73 -8.28 4.55
N LYS A 49 9.03 -9.35 5.29
CA LYS A 49 9.96 -9.32 6.42
C LYS A 49 11.37 -9.72 6.00
N GLY A 50 12.36 -9.08 6.62
CA GLY A 50 13.77 -9.34 6.40
C GLY A 50 14.59 -9.17 7.67
N LYS A 51 15.85 -8.78 7.50
CA LYS A 51 16.76 -8.45 8.62
C LYS A 51 16.43 -7.08 9.23
N ALA A 52 16.98 -6.79 10.40
CA ALA A 52 16.88 -5.44 10.97
C ALA A 52 17.39 -4.38 9.97
N GLY A 53 16.58 -3.34 9.73
CA GLY A 53 16.85 -2.29 8.76
C GLY A 53 16.31 -2.55 7.35
N TYR A 54 15.74 -3.74 7.09
CA TYR A 54 15.22 -4.14 5.78
C TYR A 54 14.25 -3.12 5.18
N GLY A 55 13.35 -2.55 5.99
CA GLY A 55 12.39 -1.56 5.50
C GLY A 55 13.04 -0.30 4.89
N LYS A 56 14.06 0.24 5.56
CA LYS A 56 14.82 1.40 5.05
C LYS A 56 15.72 1.03 3.88
N ASP A 57 16.27 -0.18 3.89
CA ASP A 57 17.08 -0.68 2.79
C ASP A 57 16.25 -0.86 1.51
N ALA A 58 15.00 -1.31 1.62
CA ALA A 58 14.08 -1.42 0.48
C ALA A 58 13.80 -0.05 -0.18
N ILE A 59 13.55 0.99 0.62
CA ILE A 59 13.37 2.36 0.10
C ILE A 59 14.61 2.84 -0.64
N ARG A 60 15.79 2.64 -0.05
CA ARG A 60 17.07 3.06 -0.65
C ARG A 60 17.37 2.30 -1.94
N GLN A 61 17.03 1.01 -1.96
CA GLN A 61 17.24 0.16 -3.12
C GLN A 61 16.35 0.63 -4.28
N GLU A 62 15.06 0.86 -4.04
CA GLU A 62 14.14 1.35 -5.07
C GLU A 62 14.61 2.69 -5.65
N LEU A 63 14.99 3.66 -4.80
CA LEU A 63 15.52 4.95 -5.25
C LEU A 63 16.84 4.85 -6.04
N LYS A 64 17.58 3.76 -5.86
CA LYS A 64 18.85 3.52 -6.55
C LYS A 64 18.64 2.80 -7.88
N GLU A 65 17.67 1.90 -7.96
CA GLU A 65 17.43 1.05 -9.14
C GLU A 65 16.41 1.64 -10.10
N ASN A 66 15.49 2.48 -9.62
CA ASN A 66 14.45 3.11 -10.41
C ASN A 66 14.69 4.61 -10.56
N ASP A 67 15.24 5.01 -11.71
CA ASP A 67 15.52 6.43 -12.02
C ASP A 67 14.26 7.33 -12.05
N SER A 68 13.07 6.74 -12.17
CA SER A 68 11.80 7.48 -12.11
C SER A 68 11.27 7.66 -10.68
N ALA A 69 11.85 6.95 -9.71
CA ALA A 69 11.43 7.03 -8.33
C ALA A 69 11.94 8.31 -7.66
N SER A 70 11.13 8.86 -6.78
CA SER A 70 11.46 10.03 -5.96
C SER A 70 11.04 9.82 -4.52
N LEU A 71 11.80 10.36 -3.58
CA LEU A 71 11.46 10.27 -2.17
C LEU A 71 10.31 11.23 -1.86
N VAL A 72 9.19 10.68 -1.39
CA VAL A 72 8.00 11.44 -0.96
C VAL A 72 7.62 11.05 0.46
N LYS A 73 6.76 11.86 1.08
CA LYS A 73 6.22 11.57 2.42
C LYS A 73 4.71 11.40 2.35
N VAL A 74 4.22 10.25 2.83
CA VAL A 74 2.80 9.93 2.91
C VAL A 74 2.45 9.64 4.37
N GLY A 75 1.73 10.56 5.03
CA GLY A 75 1.53 10.51 6.47
C GLY A 75 2.87 10.57 7.22
N THR A 76 3.20 9.52 7.97
CA THR A 76 4.50 9.36 8.65
C THR A 76 5.53 8.58 7.85
N TRP A 77 5.14 8.00 6.71
CA TRP A 77 5.97 7.10 5.91
C TRP A 77 6.81 7.86 4.89
N GLU A 78 8.10 7.55 4.86
CA GLU A 78 8.99 7.89 3.75
C GLU A 78 8.83 6.82 2.67
N CYS A 79 8.52 7.23 1.43
CA CYS A 79 8.24 6.31 0.34
C CYS A 79 9.13 6.64 -0.86
N ALA A 80 9.72 5.61 -1.47
CA ALA A 80 10.20 5.71 -2.84
C ALA A 80 8.98 5.58 -3.76
N TYR A 81 8.63 6.68 -4.43
CA TYR A 81 7.43 6.79 -5.25
C TYR A 81 7.77 6.90 -6.73
N SER A 82 7.16 6.06 -7.55
CA SER A 82 7.23 6.11 -9.01
C SER A 82 5.83 5.97 -9.61
N LYS A 83 5.71 6.27 -10.91
CA LYS A 83 4.48 6.06 -11.66
C LYS A 83 4.79 5.64 -13.08
N GLU A 84 3.99 4.73 -13.60
CA GLU A 84 4.11 4.22 -14.96
C GLU A 84 2.78 4.34 -15.68
N MET A 85 2.81 4.85 -16.91
CA MET A 85 1.63 4.90 -17.77
C MET A 85 1.64 3.72 -18.72
N PHE A 86 0.50 3.04 -18.83
CA PHE A 86 0.34 1.93 -19.76
C PHE A 86 -1.05 2.00 -20.42
N GLN A 87 -1.23 1.18 -21.46
CA GLN A 87 -2.50 1.05 -22.15
C GLN A 87 -2.97 -0.41 -22.06
N GLU A 88 -4.22 -0.60 -21.68
CA GLU A 88 -4.86 -1.91 -21.60
C GLU A 88 -6.24 -1.80 -22.24
N GLU A 89 -6.55 -2.70 -23.18
CA GLU A 89 -7.79 -2.71 -23.96
C GLU A 89 -8.18 -1.34 -24.57
N GLY A 90 -7.18 -0.58 -25.02
CA GLY A 90 -7.38 0.75 -25.60
C GLY A 90 -7.52 1.89 -24.59
N THR A 91 -7.64 1.60 -23.30
CA THR A 91 -7.74 2.58 -22.22
C THR A 91 -6.38 2.87 -21.60
N TYR A 92 -6.08 4.15 -21.35
CA TYR A 92 -4.84 4.55 -20.68
C TYR A 92 -5.01 4.56 -19.16
N TYR A 93 -4.06 3.95 -18.47
CA TYR A 93 -3.98 3.89 -17.03
C TYR A 93 -2.68 4.49 -16.52
N THR A 94 -2.62 4.74 -15.22
CA THR A 94 -1.40 5.06 -14.50
C THR A 94 -1.32 4.15 -13.29
N SER A 95 -0.26 3.35 -13.21
CA SER A 95 0.10 2.62 -12.01
C SER A 95 0.99 3.51 -11.15
N HIS A 96 0.59 3.74 -9.91
CA HIS A 96 1.37 4.45 -8.90
C HIS A 96 1.97 3.44 -7.94
N LEU A 97 3.27 3.55 -7.64
CA LEU A 97 3.99 2.62 -6.78
C LEU A 97 4.63 3.38 -5.62
N TRP A 98 4.47 2.86 -4.41
CA TRP A 98 5.16 3.33 -3.21
C TRP A 98 5.85 2.15 -2.53
N ILE A 99 7.19 2.19 -2.51
CA ILE A 99 7.99 1.32 -1.66
C ILE A 99 8.28 2.06 -0.35
N THR A 100 7.87 1.47 0.78
CA THR A 100 8.12 2.03 2.11
C THR A 100 8.47 0.93 3.10
N GLY A 101 8.88 1.28 4.32
CA GLY A 101 9.27 0.30 5.31
C GLY A 101 9.95 0.88 6.53
N VAL A 102 9.93 0.10 7.61
CA VAL A 102 10.57 0.42 8.88
C VAL A 102 11.05 -0.87 9.53
N ASP A 103 12.05 -0.78 10.39
CA ASP A 103 12.61 -1.92 11.12
C ASP A 103 12.93 -3.09 10.18
N ASP A 104 12.32 -4.26 10.41
CA ASP A 104 12.51 -5.50 9.64
C ASP A 104 11.48 -5.71 8.52
N ILE A 105 10.58 -4.75 8.26
CA ILE A 105 9.46 -4.91 7.33
C ILE A 105 9.45 -3.83 6.23
N ALA A 106 9.22 -4.28 5.00
CA ALA A 106 9.01 -3.43 3.83
C ALA A 106 7.61 -3.66 3.26
N PHE A 107 7.06 -2.62 2.64
CA PHE A 107 5.77 -2.61 1.99
C PHE A 107 5.93 -2.18 0.54
N GLU A 108 5.21 -2.89 -0.33
CA GLU A 108 4.97 -2.48 -1.70
C GLU A 108 3.49 -2.13 -1.81
N CYS A 109 3.18 -0.85 -1.99
CA CYS A 109 1.82 -0.38 -2.22
C CYS A 109 1.70 0.08 -3.66
N SER A 110 0.64 -0.31 -4.36
CA SER A 110 0.33 0.24 -5.68
C SER A 110 -1.11 0.72 -5.79
N PHE A 111 -1.34 1.69 -6.66
CA PHE A 111 -2.67 2.16 -7.01
C PHE A 111 -2.78 2.39 -8.51
N THR A 112 -3.58 1.56 -9.17
CA THR A 112 -3.82 1.68 -10.61
C THR A 112 -5.11 2.42 -10.86
N VAL A 113 -5.03 3.54 -11.58
CA VAL A 113 -6.17 4.42 -11.89
C VAL A 113 -6.22 4.72 -13.39
N PRO A 114 -7.39 5.13 -13.94
CA PRO A 114 -7.43 5.77 -15.25
C PRO A 114 -6.44 6.93 -15.34
N LYS A 115 -5.87 7.17 -16.52
CA LYS A 115 -4.96 8.30 -16.75
C LYS A 115 -5.59 9.62 -16.26
N GLY A 116 -4.90 10.28 -15.32
CA GLY A 116 -5.36 11.53 -14.70
C GLY A 116 -6.25 11.34 -13.47
N GLY A 117 -6.46 10.09 -13.02
CA GLY A 117 -7.16 9.76 -11.79
C GLY A 117 -6.48 10.32 -10.53
N VAL A 118 -7.27 10.47 -9.47
CA VAL A 118 -6.82 11.03 -8.18
C VAL A 118 -6.27 9.92 -7.31
N VAL A 119 -5.07 10.11 -6.75
CA VAL A 119 -4.38 9.10 -5.91
C VAL A 119 -4.63 9.24 -4.41
N LYS A 120 -5.46 10.23 -4.03
CA LYS A 120 -5.65 10.65 -2.64
C LYS A 120 -6.13 9.52 -1.73
N GLU A 121 -6.98 8.64 -2.24
CA GLU A 121 -7.52 7.49 -1.50
C GLU A 121 -6.39 6.53 -1.10
N ALA A 122 -5.49 6.20 -2.02
CA ALA A 122 -4.33 5.36 -1.75
C ALA A 122 -3.36 6.02 -0.76
N GLU A 123 -3.10 7.32 -0.92
CA GLU A 123 -2.27 8.06 0.04
C GLU A 123 -2.88 8.08 1.45
N ASP A 124 -4.20 8.21 1.55
CA ASP A 124 -4.90 8.13 2.83
C ASP A 124 -4.82 6.73 3.45
N VAL A 125 -4.94 5.66 2.66
CA VAL A 125 -4.75 4.29 3.15
C VAL A 125 -3.33 4.11 3.69
N ILE A 126 -2.31 4.47 2.91
CA ILE A 126 -0.89 4.38 3.29
C ILE A 126 -0.62 5.22 4.55
N ALA A 127 -1.21 6.41 4.68
CA ALA A 127 -1.02 7.27 5.84
C ALA A 127 -1.55 6.65 7.15
N THR A 128 -2.45 5.66 7.07
CA THR A 128 -2.96 4.92 8.25
C THR A 128 -2.25 3.60 8.51
N LEU A 129 -1.24 3.26 7.71
CA LEU A 129 -0.48 2.03 7.87
C LEU A 129 0.26 2.02 9.22
N GLU A 130 0.07 0.96 9.98
CA GLU A 130 0.69 0.72 11.27
C GLU A 130 1.39 -0.65 11.27
N VAL A 131 2.68 -0.66 11.61
CA VAL A 131 3.40 -1.92 11.86
C VAL A 131 3.07 -2.43 13.26
N ARG A 132 2.67 -3.69 13.33
CA ARG A 132 2.37 -4.36 14.58
C ARG A 132 3.61 -5.09 15.10
N LYS A 133 3.89 -4.91 16.39
CA LYS A 133 5.11 -5.42 17.05
C LYS A 133 4.86 -6.78 17.67
N GLU A 134 5.84 -7.67 17.51
CA GLU A 134 5.85 -8.95 18.20
C GLU A 134 5.87 -8.74 19.73
N GLY A 135 5.08 -9.53 20.46
CA GLY A 135 4.95 -9.42 21.91
C GLY A 135 4.12 -8.24 22.42
N GLN A 136 3.71 -7.30 21.57
CA GLN A 136 2.78 -6.24 21.94
C GLN A 136 1.35 -6.79 22.01
N LYS A 137 0.66 -6.54 23.13
CA LYS A 137 -0.76 -6.87 23.26
C LYS A 137 -1.60 -5.85 22.50
N TYR A 138 -2.31 -6.33 21.48
CA TYR A 138 -3.37 -5.58 20.82
C TYR A 138 -4.73 -6.06 21.40
N PRO A 139 -5.66 -5.14 21.74
CA PRO A 139 -7.00 -5.53 22.14
C PRO A 139 -7.67 -6.40 21.06
N ALA A 140 -8.63 -7.23 21.46
CA ALA A 140 -9.46 -7.93 20.48
C ALA A 140 -10.30 -6.90 19.72
N GLU A 141 -10.28 -6.98 18.39
CA GLU A 141 -10.99 -6.06 17.50
C GLU A 141 -11.85 -6.89 16.54
N LEU A 142 -13.11 -6.50 16.35
CA LEU A 142 -13.94 -7.01 15.26
C LEU A 142 -13.61 -6.19 14.01
N ILE A 143 -13.02 -6.84 13.02
CA ILE A 143 -12.79 -6.28 11.69
C ILE A 143 -13.89 -6.78 10.73
N PRO A 144 -14.18 -6.04 9.64
CA PRO A 144 -15.24 -6.36 8.68
C PRO A 144 -15.16 -7.76 8.09
#